data_AF-S9QST2-F1
#
_entry.id   AF-S9QST2-F1
#
_cell.length_a   1.000
_cell.length_b   1.000
_cell.length_c   1.000
_cell.angle_alpha   90.00
_cell.angle_beta   90.00
_cell.angle_gamma   90.00
#
_symmetry.space_group_name_H-M   'P 1'
#
loop_
_entity.id
_entity.type
_entity.pdbx_description
1 polymer ?
#
loop_
_entity_poly.entity_id
_entity_poly.type
_entity_poly.pdbx_seq_one_letter_code
_entity_poly.pdbx_strand_id
1 'polypeptide(L)'
;MAKRYFDLFEDVHVPGRWHLDEPVDQRGQKLGNGLFRRGEPAHIEGRLRIPLYFPGKALDFSLAGTSIPVVHARVAAVFAELAPDDVQLIPVEVEGQSEPYFLLNITRVVKCIDDEASDEVRYVTPEHDLPDQLGEYRSVIGMRIDSSKVGNAQVFRTWGWVAIVVSEALKEALESVSATGTKFTEVTGPSSISAEERTRDRKIRELLETATTAREAAWRTLGSLDKEVFMPIAMSGSWPGHRQLWSVIRREAGRTLLVTHGLSDPFIERLESSVGFGLELALEVDAAVKDISKGWPLLLLDRVADEVAEHEQVRESAKAGLFSMEVSGKGLPKSLVTEEGRVAVLLGVESRTLPGHFSTPYGEVKLITVKALLPSELAYLLEHGADGQAQLARRFVESGEEHLSRLRRKPVA
;
A
#
# COMPACT_ATOMS: atom_id res chain seq x y z
N MET A 1 -5.44 -34.64 -21.69
CA MET A 1 -4.92 -33.26 -21.56
C MET A 1 -5.01 -32.87 -20.10
N ALA A 2 -4.13 -32.00 -19.60
CA ALA A 2 -4.26 -31.47 -18.24
C ALA A 2 -5.55 -30.64 -18.16
N LYS A 3 -6.32 -30.76 -17.06
CA LYS A 3 -7.54 -29.97 -16.87
C LYS A 3 -7.16 -28.50 -16.72
N ARG A 4 -7.82 -27.61 -17.47
CA ARG A 4 -7.65 -26.16 -17.33
C ARG A 4 -8.68 -25.57 -16.39
N TYR A 5 -8.28 -24.52 -15.68
CA TYR A 5 -9.13 -23.80 -14.75
C TYR A 5 -8.95 -22.29 -14.91
N PHE A 6 -10.02 -21.56 -14.59
CA PHE A 6 -10.12 -20.13 -14.80
C PHE A 6 -10.69 -19.47 -13.55
N ASP A 7 -10.09 -18.36 -13.11
CA ASP A 7 -10.72 -17.47 -12.15
C ASP A 7 -11.87 -16.74 -12.85
N LEU A 8 -13.06 -16.87 -12.28
CA LEU A 8 -14.31 -16.23 -12.70
C LEU A 8 -14.59 -15.05 -11.77
N PHE A 9 -14.66 -13.86 -12.35
CA PHE A 9 -14.99 -12.64 -11.64
C PHE A 9 -15.93 -11.76 -12.46
N GLU A 10 -16.50 -10.75 -11.80
CA GLU A 10 -17.42 -9.82 -12.46
C GLU A 10 -16.66 -8.94 -13.46
N ASP A 11 -17.19 -8.82 -14.69
CA ASP A 11 -16.67 -7.85 -15.65
C ASP A 11 -17.12 -6.42 -15.30
N VAL A 12 -16.24 -5.71 -14.60
CA VAL A 12 -16.47 -4.33 -14.18
C VAL A 12 -16.48 -3.32 -15.34
N HIS A 13 -16.11 -3.72 -16.55
CA HIS A 13 -16.03 -2.82 -17.72
C HIS A 13 -17.35 -2.75 -18.49
N VAL A 14 -18.37 -3.51 -18.11
CA VAL A 14 -19.68 -3.45 -18.77
C VAL A 14 -20.32 -2.07 -18.53
N PRO A 15 -20.54 -1.25 -19.58
CA PRO A 15 -21.06 0.09 -19.41
C PRO A 15 -22.48 0.10 -18.82
N GLY A 16 -22.69 0.94 -17.81
CA GLY A 16 -24.01 1.13 -17.20
C GLY A 16 -24.56 -0.08 -16.45
N ARG A 17 -23.73 -1.08 -16.10
CA ARG A 17 -24.16 -2.20 -15.24
C ARG A 17 -24.66 -1.71 -13.89
N TRP A 18 -25.54 -2.50 -13.28
CA TRP A 18 -25.92 -2.32 -11.89
C TRP A 18 -24.77 -2.63 -10.92
N HIS A 19 -24.98 -2.34 -9.63
CA HIS A 19 -24.17 -2.85 -8.54
C HIS A 19 -25.08 -3.42 -7.47
N LEU A 20 -24.85 -4.67 -7.08
CA LEU A 20 -25.66 -5.36 -6.09
C LEU A 20 -25.12 -5.08 -4.68
N ASP A 21 -26.01 -4.78 -3.72
CA ASP A 21 -25.66 -4.72 -2.30
C ASP A 21 -25.72 -6.12 -1.66
N GLU A 22 -25.31 -6.23 -0.40
CA GLU A 22 -25.29 -7.47 0.36
C GLU A 22 -26.68 -8.11 0.48
N PRO A 23 -26.77 -9.46 0.41
CA PRO A 23 -28.03 -10.16 0.62
C PRO A 23 -28.64 -9.87 1.99
N VAL A 24 -29.95 -9.61 2.00
CA VAL A 24 -30.72 -9.41 3.22
C VAL A 24 -31.82 -10.47 3.36
N ASP A 25 -32.16 -10.77 4.61
CA ASP A 25 -33.31 -11.60 4.94
C ASP A 25 -34.64 -10.85 4.73
N GLN A 26 -35.76 -11.52 5.02
CA GLN A 26 -37.11 -10.92 4.92
C GLN A 26 -37.34 -9.72 5.85
N ARG A 27 -36.52 -9.57 6.89
CA ARG A 27 -36.57 -8.45 7.85
C ARG A 27 -35.62 -7.32 7.47
N GLY A 28 -34.90 -7.44 6.35
CA GLY A 28 -33.91 -6.47 5.89
C GLY A 28 -32.57 -6.57 6.64
N GLN A 29 -32.32 -7.65 7.39
CA GLN A 29 -31.06 -7.85 8.09
C GLN A 29 -30.02 -8.46 7.15
N LYS A 30 -28.82 -7.87 7.16
CA LYS A 30 -27.67 -8.36 6.40
C LYS A 30 -27.18 -9.69 6.96
N LEU A 31 -27.00 -10.68 6.10
CA LEU A 31 -26.57 -12.03 6.49
C LEU A 31 -25.05 -12.18 6.63
N GLY A 32 -24.28 -11.17 6.22
CA GLY A 32 -22.82 -11.13 6.28
C GLY A 32 -22.14 -12.02 5.23
N ASN A 33 -21.05 -11.52 4.64
CA ASN A 33 -20.36 -12.22 3.54
C ASN A 33 -19.74 -13.57 3.94
N GLY A 34 -19.45 -13.76 5.23
CA GLY A 34 -18.85 -14.99 5.73
C GLY A 34 -19.71 -16.24 5.52
N LEU A 35 -21.05 -16.11 5.54
CA LEU A 35 -21.98 -17.23 5.40
C LEU A 35 -21.76 -18.02 4.09
N PHE A 36 -21.57 -17.31 2.97
CA PHE A 36 -21.47 -17.87 1.62
C PHE A 36 -20.02 -18.05 1.12
N ARG A 37 -19.05 -17.98 2.04
CA ARG A 37 -17.62 -18.12 1.75
C ARG A 37 -16.98 -19.35 2.41
N ARG A 38 -17.71 -20.06 3.28
CA ARG A 38 -17.18 -21.23 4.02
C ARG A 38 -16.92 -22.46 3.16
N GLY A 39 -17.50 -22.54 1.96
CA GLY A 39 -17.42 -23.75 1.14
C GLY A 39 -18.34 -24.85 1.66
N GLU A 40 -19.50 -24.49 2.21
CA GLU A 40 -20.48 -25.41 2.77
C GLU A 40 -21.90 -24.97 2.34
N PRO A 41 -22.86 -25.90 2.28
CA PRO A 41 -24.26 -25.53 2.11
C PRO A 41 -24.72 -24.57 3.22
N ALA A 42 -25.40 -23.50 2.82
CA ALA A 42 -25.99 -22.53 3.74
C ALA A 42 -27.43 -22.93 4.06
N HIS A 43 -27.78 -22.93 5.35
CA HIS A 43 -29.17 -23.02 5.78
C HIS A 43 -29.79 -21.62 5.79
N ILE A 44 -30.79 -21.39 4.96
CA ILE A 44 -31.47 -20.12 4.82
C ILE A 44 -32.95 -20.31 5.16
N GLU A 45 -33.42 -19.54 6.14
CA GLU A 45 -34.84 -19.48 6.46
C GLU A 45 -35.53 -18.40 5.60
N GLY A 46 -36.56 -18.79 4.87
CA GLY A 46 -37.33 -17.87 4.04
C GLY A 46 -36.64 -17.48 2.74
N ARG A 47 -37.06 -16.34 2.17
CA ARG A 47 -36.55 -15.81 0.89
C ARG A 47 -35.53 -14.71 1.14
N LEU A 48 -34.45 -14.73 0.36
CA LEU A 48 -33.46 -13.66 0.35
C LEU A 48 -33.84 -12.58 -0.64
N ARG A 49 -33.49 -11.35 -0.31
CA ARG A 49 -33.57 -10.21 -1.22
C ARG A 49 -32.16 -9.68 -1.50
N ILE A 50 -31.92 -9.27 -2.74
CA ILE A 50 -30.69 -8.61 -3.16
C ILE A 50 -31.02 -7.15 -3.51
N PRO A 51 -30.70 -6.19 -2.64
CA PRO A 51 -30.88 -4.77 -2.94
C PRO A 51 -29.89 -4.29 -4.01
N LEU A 52 -30.18 -3.15 -4.62
CA LEU A 52 -29.24 -2.46 -5.51
C LEU A 52 -28.47 -1.38 -4.75
N TYR A 53 -27.13 -1.45 -4.81
CA TYR A 53 -26.28 -0.35 -4.38
C TYR A 53 -26.28 0.79 -5.41
N PHE A 54 -26.23 0.43 -6.71
CA PHE A 54 -26.49 1.35 -7.80
C PHE A 54 -27.41 0.70 -8.85
N PRO A 55 -28.48 1.39 -9.29
CA PRO A 55 -29.32 0.90 -10.36
C PRO A 55 -28.57 0.90 -11.69
N GLY A 56 -28.89 -0.04 -12.57
CA GLY A 56 -28.27 -0.15 -13.88
C GLY A 56 -28.75 -1.35 -14.68
N LYS A 57 -28.03 -1.65 -15.75
CA LYS A 57 -28.27 -2.80 -16.62
C LYS A 57 -28.07 -4.09 -15.84
N ALA A 58 -29.12 -4.93 -15.80
CA ALA A 58 -29.07 -6.27 -15.24
C ALA A 58 -28.10 -7.17 -16.03
N LEU A 59 -27.37 -8.02 -15.31
CA LEU A 59 -26.41 -8.98 -15.86
C LEU A 59 -26.80 -10.42 -15.47
N ASP A 60 -26.25 -11.40 -16.20
CA ASP A 60 -26.46 -12.81 -15.88
C ASP A 60 -25.56 -13.30 -14.72
N PHE A 61 -24.43 -12.63 -14.49
CA PHE A 61 -23.52 -12.87 -13.38
C PHE A 61 -23.10 -11.53 -12.77
N SER A 62 -23.17 -11.41 -11.45
CA SER A 62 -22.68 -10.25 -10.68
C SER A 62 -22.27 -10.67 -9.28
N LEU A 63 -21.38 -9.90 -8.65
CA LEU A 63 -21.01 -10.11 -7.25
C LEU A 63 -21.79 -9.13 -6.37
N ALA A 64 -22.59 -9.69 -5.45
CA ALA A 64 -23.21 -8.96 -4.36
C ALA A 64 -22.25 -8.81 -3.17
N GLY A 65 -22.30 -7.66 -2.51
CA GLY A 65 -21.38 -7.33 -1.42
C GLY A 65 -19.92 -7.39 -1.90
N THR A 66 -19.06 -8.09 -1.17
CA THR A 66 -17.64 -8.19 -1.54
C THR A 66 -17.30 -9.34 -2.49
N SER A 67 -18.12 -10.40 -2.56
CA SER A 67 -17.71 -11.64 -3.27
C SER A 67 -18.81 -12.72 -3.41
N ILE A 68 -20.09 -12.38 -3.28
CA ILE A 68 -21.19 -13.36 -3.31
C ILE A 68 -21.78 -13.41 -4.73
N PRO A 69 -21.69 -14.53 -5.48
CA PRO A 69 -22.20 -14.55 -6.83
C PRO A 69 -23.72 -14.64 -6.85
N VAL A 70 -24.34 -13.74 -7.60
CA VAL A 70 -25.75 -13.74 -7.94
C VAL A 70 -25.86 -13.95 -9.44
N VAL A 71 -26.64 -14.96 -9.83
CA VAL A 71 -26.73 -15.43 -11.21
C VAL A 71 -28.16 -15.49 -11.68
N HIS A 72 -28.37 -15.12 -12.94
CA HIS A 72 -29.66 -15.30 -13.61
C HIS A 72 -29.93 -16.79 -13.85
N ALA A 73 -31.19 -17.20 -13.96
CA ALA A 73 -31.60 -18.60 -14.09
C ALA A 73 -30.90 -19.38 -15.21
N ARG A 74 -30.57 -18.73 -16.33
CA ARG A 74 -29.84 -19.37 -17.44
C ARG A 74 -28.44 -19.81 -17.03
N VAL A 75 -27.74 -18.98 -16.26
CA VAL A 75 -26.41 -19.29 -15.70
C VAL A 75 -26.55 -20.31 -14.57
N ALA A 76 -27.57 -20.17 -13.72
CA ALA A 76 -27.86 -21.15 -12.67
C ALA A 76 -28.07 -22.57 -13.24
N ALA A 77 -28.77 -22.70 -14.38
CA ALA A 77 -28.97 -23.98 -15.05
C ALA A 77 -27.66 -24.64 -15.50
N VAL A 78 -26.71 -23.86 -16.04
CA VAL A 78 -25.37 -24.36 -16.43
C VAL A 78 -24.63 -24.93 -15.22
N PHE A 79 -24.65 -24.22 -14.09
CA PHE A 79 -24.02 -24.71 -12.85
C PHE A 79 -24.72 -25.95 -12.28
N ALA A 80 -26.06 -26.00 -12.33
CA ALA A 80 -26.82 -27.16 -11.87
C ALA A 80 -26.53 -28.42 -12.71
N GLU A 81 -26.33 -28.26 -14.01
CA GLU A 81 -26.04 -29.37 -14.92
C GLU A 81 -24.60 -29.86 -14.78
N LEU A 82 -23.63 -28.94 -14.80
CA LEU A 82 -22.21 -29.30 -14.89
C LEU A 82 -21.54 -29.45 -13.52
N ALA A 83 -22.06 -28.84 -12.47
CA ALA A 83 -21.43 -28.82 -11.15
C ALA A 83 -22.41 -29.07 -9.98
N PRO A 84 -23.33 -30.05 -10.07
CA PRO A 84 -24.39 -30.26 -9.07
C PRO A 84 -23.87 -30.52 -7.65
N ASP A 85 -22.69 -31.13 -7.51
CA ASP A 85 -22.08 -31.46 -6.23
C ASP A 85 -21.24 -30.32 -5.61
N ASP A 86 -21.01 -29.24 -6.37
CA ASP A 86 -20.12 -28.14 -5.99
C ASP A 86 -20.87 -26.85 -5.65
N VAL A 87 -22.18 -26.82 -5.89
CA VAL A 87 -23.00 -25.61 -5.74
C VAL A 87 -24.32 -25.90 -5.05
N GLN A 88 -24.81 -24.91 -4.32
CA GLN A 88 -26.18 -24.81 -3.86
C GLN A 88 -26.78 -23.54 -4.48
N LEU A 89 -27.88 -23.71 -5.21
CA LEU A 89 -28.63 -22.61 -5.80
C LEU A 89 -29.73 -22.16 -4.84
N ILE A 90 -29.65 -20.93 -4.36
CA ILE A 90 -30.62 -20.36 -3.43
C ILE A 90 -31.45 -19.31 -4.18
N PRO A 91 -32.76 -19.51 -4.39
CA PRO A 91 -33.59 -18.52 -5.06
C PRO A 91 -33.60 -17.18 -4.31
N VAL A 92 -33.47 -16.08 -5.04
CA VAL A 92 -33.45 -14.72 -4.46
C VAL A 92 -34.33 -13.77 -5.26
N GLU A 93 -34.85 -12.75 -4.58
CA GLU A 93 -35.56 -11.64 -5.20
C GLU A 93 -34.59 -10.47 -5.38
N VAL A 94 -34.18 -10.20 -6.62
CA VAL A 94 -33.33 -9.04 -6.94
C VAL A 94 -34.22 -7.81 -7.13
N GLU A 95 -33.88 -6.71 -6.47
CA GLU A 95 -34.67 -5.49 -6.54
C GLU A 95 -34.85 -5.00 -7.98
N GLY A 96 -36.11 -4.72 -8.33
CA GLY A 96 -36.49 -4.24 -9.67
C GLY A 96 -36.48 -5.31 -10.77
N GLN A 97 -36.22 -6.58 -10.46
CA GLN A 97 -36.23 -7.68 -11.44
C GLN A 97 -37.43 -8.61 -11.24
N SER A 98 -38.11 -8.93 -12.34
CA SER A 98 -39.14 -9.97 -12.39
C SER A 98 -38.59 -11.34 -12.78
N GLU A 99 -37.46 -11.35 -13.49
CA GLU A 99 -36.80 -12.58 -13.92
C GLU A 99 -36.19 -13.34 -12.72
N PRO A 100 -36.10 -14.68 -12.79
CA PRO A 100 -35.57 -15.48 -11.71
C PRO A 100 -34.04 -15.37 -11.58
N TYR A 101 -33.59 -15.09 -10.36
CA TYR A 101 -32.18 -15.04 -9.95
C TYR A 101 -31.91 -15.99 -8.78
N PHE A 102 -30.65 -16.39 -8.67
CA PHE A 102 -30.17 -17.29 -7.63
C PHE A 102 -28.87 -16.74 -7.05
N LEU A 103 -28.73 -16.84 -5.74
CA LEU A 103 -27.43 -16.79 -5.10
C LEU A 103 -26.75 -18.15 -5.34
N LEU A 104 -25.59 -18.11 -6.00
CA LEU A 104 -24.76 -19.29 -6.27
C LEU A 104 -23.82 -19.51 -5.07
N ASN A 105 -24.25 -20.34 -4.13
CA ASN A 105 -23.41 -20.71 -3.00
C ASN A 105 -22.45 -21.82 -3.45
N ILE A 106 -21.16 -21.51 -3.52
CA ILE A 106 -20.12 -22.47 -3.89
C ILE A 106 -19.75 -23.27 -2.64
N THR A 107 -20.03 -24.57 -2.66
CA THR A 107 -19.94 -25.47 -1.49
C THR A 107 -18.64 -26.25 -1.45
N ARG A 108 -17.58 -25.73 -2.07
CA ARG A 108 -16.24 -26.32 -2.05
C ARG A 108 -15.17 -25.25 -1.92
N VAL A 109 -14.26 -25.46 -0.98
CA VAL A 109 -13.05 -24.66 -0.79
C VAL A 109 -11.83 -25.56 -1.00
N VAL A 110 -10.87 -25.11 -1.79
CA VAL A 110 -9.67 -25.88 -2.12
C VAL A 110 -8.43 -25.04 -1.85
N LYS A 111 -7.49 -25.60 -1.07
CA LYS A 111 -6.16 -25.01 -0.86
C LYS A 111 -5.21 -25.42 -2.00
N CYS A 112 -5.36 -24.75 -3.14
CA CYS A 112 -4.63 -25.09 -4.38
C CYS A 112 -3.80 -23.97 -4.97
N ILE A 113 -3.77 -22.76 -4.40
CA ILE A 113 -2.87 -21.70 -4.91
C ILE A 113 -1.43 -22.21 -4.83
N ASP A 114 -0.71 -22.03 -5.93
CA ASP A 114 0.69 -22.40 -6.07
C ASP A 114 1.53 -21.14 -5.86
N ASP A 115 2.14 -21.05 -4.68
CA ASP A 115 2.96 -19.91 -4.28
C ASP A 115 4.18 -19.69 -5.18
N GLU A 116 4.75 -20.76 -5.74
CA GLU A 116 5.96 -20.68 -6.57
C GLU A 116 5.64 -20.37 -8.03
N ALA A 117 4.46 -20.82 -8.50
CA ALA A 117 3.99 -20.54 -9.85
C ALA A 117 3.24 -19.20 -9.96
N SER A 118 2.69 -18.66 -8.88
CA SER A 118 2.05 -17.33 -8.89
C SER A 118 3.09 -16.22 -8.97
N ASP A 119 2.75 -15.08 -9.60
CA ASP A 119 3.68 -13.96 -9.76
C ASP A 119 4.12 -13.38 -8.40
N GLU A 120 3.19 -13.28 -7.46
CA GLU A 120 3.46 -12.92 -6.07
C GLU A 120 2.44 -13.55 -5.12
N VAL A 121 2.92 -14.04 -3.97
CA VAL A 121 2.09 -14.43 -2.84
C VAL A 121 2.64 -13.78 -1.57
N ARG A 122 1.76 -13.12 -0.81
CA ARG A 122 2.06 -12.57 0.52
C ARG A 122 1.08 -13.12 1.54
N TYR A 123 1.58 -13.35 2.74
CA TYR A 123 0.80 -13.77 3.88
C TYR A 123 0.64 -12.66 4.90
N VAL A 124 -0.42 -12.74 5.69
CA VAL A 124 -0.57 -11.92 6.89
C VAL A 124 0.46 -12.39 7.92
N THR A 125 1.32 -11.47 8.34
CA THR A 125 2.31 -11.65 9.42
C THR A 125 1.85 -10.94 10.70
N PRO A 126 2.46 -11.23 11.87
CA PRO A 126 2.09 -10.58 13.13
C PRO A 126 2.18 -9.05 13.11
N GLU A 127 3.03 -8.49 12.26
CA GLU A 127 3.24 -7.04 12.11
C GLU A 127 2.01 -6.30 11.54
N HIS A 128 1.11 -7.03 10.88
CA HIS A 128 -0.09 -6.47 10.28
C HIS A 128 -1.23 -6.20 11.28
N ASP A 129 -1.11 -6.65 12.53
CA ASP A 129 -2.14 -6.48 13.57
C ASP A 129 -3.51 -7.10 13.19
N LEU A 130 -3.45 -8.25 12.49
CA LEU A 130 -4.61 -9.03 12.05
C LEU A 130 -4.49 -10.47 12.58
N PRO A 131 -4.70 -10.71 13.89
CA PRO A 131 -4.43 -12.00 14.53
C PRO A 131 -5.30 -13.13 13.98
N ASP A 132 -6.56 -12.84 13.63
CA ASP A 132 -7.51 -13.84 13.13
C ASP A 132 -7.22 -14.30 11.69
N GLN A 133 -6.37 -13.58 10.97
CA GLN A 133 -5.98 -13.88 9.58
C GLN A 133 -4.52 -14.33 9.48
N LEU A 134 -3.84 -14.57 10.61
CA LEU A 134 -2.43 -14.92 10.62
C LEU A 134 -2.17 -16.19 9.80
N GLY A 135 -1.29 -16.10 8.81
CA GLY A 135 -1.01 -17.21 7.89
C GLY A 135 -2.02 -17.38 6.74
N GLU A 136 -3.03 -16.50 6.63
CA GLU A 136 -3.87 -16.37 5.44
C GLU A 136 -3.20 -15.49 4.38
N TYR A 137 -3.71 -15.54 3.15
CA TYR A 137 -3.21 -14.72 2.06
C TYR A 137 -3.59 -13.25 2.27
N ARG A 138 -2.58 -12.38 2.22
CA ARG A 138 -2.75 -10.92 2.21
C ARG A 138 -2.83 -10.36 0.79
N SER A 139 -2.06 -10.94 -0.13
CA SER A 139 -1.99 -10.52 -1.54
C SER A 139 -1.63 -11.73 -2.39
N VAL A 140 -2.32 -11.89 -3.52
CA VAL A 140 -1.99 -12.86 -4.57
C VAL A 140 -2.05 -12.14 -5.91
N ILE A 141 -0.91 -12.03 -6.60
CA ILE A 141 -0.80 -11.39 -7.93
C ILE A 141 -0.45 -12.48 -8.94
N GLY A 142 -1.07 -12.42 -10.12
CA GLY A 142 -0.86 -13.41 -11.19
C GLY A 142 -1.09 -14.84 -10.70
N MET A 143 -2.20 -15.05 -9.98
CA MET A 143 -2.52 -16.29 -9.29
C MET A 143 -2.42 -17.50 -10.22
N ARG A 144 -1.68 -18.52 -9.77
CA ARG A 144 -1.64 -19.86 -10.36
C ARG A 144 -2.09 -20.89 -9.35
N ILE A 145 -2.64 -21.99 -9.85
CA ILE A 145 -3.06 -23.11 -9.01
C ILE A 145 -2.35 -24.41 -9.39
N ASP A 146 -2.08 -25.22 -8.37
CA ASP A 146 -1.72 -26.62 -8.52
C ASP A 146 -2.99 -27.45 -8.77
N SER A 147 -3.24 -27.70 -10.06
CA SER A 147 -4.41 -28.45 -10.51
C SER A 147 -4.51 -29.87 -9.95
N SER A 148 -3.40 -30.46 -9.46
CA SER A 148 -3.41 -31.79 -8.85
C SER A 148 -4.18 -31.81 -7.52
N LYS A 149 -4.29 -30.67 -6.84
CA LYS A 149 -5.01 -30.51 -5.56
C LYS A 149 -6.51 -30.30 -5.73
N VAL A 150 -6.99 -30.05 -6.95
CA VAL A 150 -8.39 -29.69 -7.23
C VAL A 150 -9.30 -30.91 -7.29
N GLY A 151 -8.77 -32.07 -7.68
CA GLY A 151 -9.54 -33.31 -7.81
C GLY A 151 -10.57 -33.26 -8.94
N ASN A 152 -11.84 -33.50 -8.60
CA ASN A 152 -12.96 -33.55 -9.56
C ASN A 152 -13.84 -32.28 -9.58
N ALA A 153 -13.52 -31.27 -8.76
CA ALA A 153 -14.30 -30.04 -8.69
C ALA A 153 -14.41 -29.35 -10.05
N GLN A 154 -15.62 -28.93 -10.38
CA GLN A 154 -15.95 -28.11 -11.54
C GLN A 154 -15.94 -26.63 -11.15
N VAL A 155 -16.43 -26.29 -9.95
CA VAL A 155 -16.31 -24.94 -9.39
C VAL A 155 -15.93 -24.99 -7.91
N PHE A 156 -15.08 -24.07 -7.47
CA PHE A 156 -14.67 -23.99 -6.07
C PHE A 156 -14.15 -22.59 -5.72
N ARG A 157 -14.08 -22.29 -4.43
CA ARG A 157 -13.34 -21.14 -3.91
C ARG A 157 -11.93 -21.55 -3.52
N THR A 158 -10.96 -20.64 -3.67
CA THR A 158 -9.62 -20.87 -3.13
C THR A 158 -9.63 -20.69 -1.60
N TRP A 159 -8.86 -21.52 -0.89
CA TRP A 159 -8.66 -21.34 0.54
C TRP A 159 -7.88 -20.05 0.80
N GLY A 160 -8.31 -19.27 1.80
CA GLY A 160 -7.61 -18.06 2.25
C GLY A 160 -7.62 -16.89 1.25
N TRP A 161 -8.26 -17.01 0.08
CA TRP A 161 -8.33 -15.96 -0.94
C TRP A 161 -9.74 -15.85 -1.54
N VAL A 162 -10.06 -14.71 -2.16
CA VAL A 162 -11.41 -14.37 -2.65
C VAL A 162 -11.71 -14.85 -4.07
N ALA A 163 -10.98 -15.85 -4.60
CA ALA A 163 -11.17 -16.30 -5.98
C ALA A 163 -12.29 -17.34 -6.13
N ILE A 164 -12.93 -17.35 -7.30
CA ILE A 164 -13.91 -18.37 -7.71
C ILE A 164 -13.35 -19.03 -8.94
N VAL A 165 -12.95 -20.29 -8.83
CA VAL A 165 -12.30 -21.01 -9.91
C VAL A 165 -13.28 -21.97 -10.55
N VAL A 166 -13.39 -21.92 -11.87
CA VAL A 166 -14.23 -22.82 -12.69
C VAL A 166 -13.38 -23.65 -13.64
N SER A 167 -13.85 -24.86 -13.96
CA SER A 167 -13.27 -25.71 -14.99
C SER A 167 -13.49 -25.12 -16.39
N GLU A 168 -12.67 -25.55 -17.34
CA GLU A 168 -12.83 -25.23 -18.75
C GLU A 168 -14.24 -25.52 -19.29
N ALA A 169 -14.82 -26.68 -18.95
CA ALA A 169 -16.16 -27.07 -19.40
C ALA A 169 -17.24 -26.09 -18.93
N LEU A 170 -17.17 -25.63 -17.66
CA LEU A 170 -18.07 -24.59 -17.15
C LEU A 170 -17.87 -23.26 -17.86
N LYS A 171 -16.61 -22.84 -18.05
CA LYS A 171 -16.30 -21.61 -18.78
C LYS A 171 -16.91 -21.64 -20.19
N GLU A 172 -16.67 -22.69 -20.95
CA GLU A 172 -17.18 -22.85 -22.31
C GLU A 172 -18.71 -22.87 -22.35
N ALA A 173 -19.35 -23.52 -21.38
CA ALA A 173 -20.81 -23.51 -21.28
C ALA A 173 -21.37 -22.11 -20.98
N LEU A 174 -20.74 -21.34 -20.08
CA LEU A 174 -21.12 -19.95 -19.79
C LEU A 174 -20.95 -19.04 -21.02
N GLU A 175 -19.86 -19.21 -21.78
CA GLU A 175 -19.65 -18.49 -23.04
C GLU A 175 -20.68 -18.89 -24.11
N SER A 176 -21.04 -20.18 -24.18
CA SER A 176 -22.01 -20.69 -25.17
C SER A 176 -23.41 -20.11 -24.98
N VAL A 177 -23.81 -19.85 -23.74
CA VAL A 177 -25.08 -19.17 -23.41
C VAL A 177 -24.97 -17.65 -23.45
N SER A 178 -23.80 -17.11 -23.83
CA SER A 178 -23.50 -15.67 -23.87
C SER A 178 -23.80 -14.98 -22.53
N ALA A 179 -23.39 -15.61 -21.43
CA ALA A 179 -23.59 -15.07 -20.09
C ALA A 179 -22.95 -13.68 -19.95
N THR A 180 -23.75 -12.68 -19.60
CA THR A 180 -23.26 -11.31 -19.40
C THR A 180 -22.69 -11.12 -17.99
N GLY A 181 -21.67 -10.27 -17.86
CA GLY A 181 -21.05 -9.94 -16.57
C GLY A 181 -19.95 -10.89 -16.11
N THR A 182 -19.64 -11.94 -16.86
CA THR A 182 -18.53 -12.87 -16.55
C THR A 182 -17.22 -12.43 -17.20
N LYS A 183 -16.12 -12.48 -16.45
CA LYS A 183 -14.76 -12.40 -16.99
C LYS A 183 -13.93 -13.57 -16.46
N PHE A 184 -13.05 -14.09 -17.32
CA PHE A 184 -12.23 -15.25 -17.02
C PHE A 184 -10.75 -14.92 -17.16
N THR A 185 -9.93 -15.43 -16.24
CA THR A 185 -8.46 -15.44 -16.37
C THR A 185 -7.97 -16.85 -16.12
N GLU A 186 -7.17 -17.40 -17.05
CA GLU A 186 -6.62 -18.75 -16.87
C GLU A 186 -5.65 -18.78 -15.70
N VAL A 187 -5.86 -19.72 -14.77
CA VAL A 187 -5.04 -19.91 -13.56
C VAL A 187 -4.27 -21.23 -13.57
N THR A 188 -4.53 -22.06 -14.57
CA THR A 188 -3.65 -23.17 -14.96
C THR A 188 -2.61 -22.70 -15.98
N GLY A 189 -1.42 -23.30 -15.97
CA GLY A 189 -0.36 -22.94 -16.90
C GLY A 189 0.69 -22.00 -16.29
N PRO A 190 1.70 -21.60 -17.08
CA PRO A 190 2.81 -20.81 -16.58
C PRO A 190 2.36 -19.41 -16.14
N SER A 191 3.05 -18.87 -15.13
CA SER A 191 3.04 -17.47 -14.74
C SER A 191 3.17 -16.52 -15.93
N SER A 192 2.65 -15.30 -15.78
CA SER A 192 2.82 -14.21 -16.75
C SER A 192 4.28 -13.76 -16.89
N ILE A 193 5.08 -14.03 -15.86
CA ILE A 193 6.49 -13.66 -15.77
C ILE A 193 7.37 -14.90 -15.64
N SER A 194 8.65 -14.77 -15.97
CA SER A 194 9.61 -15.86 -15.87
C SER A 194 9.91 -16.22 -14.40
N ALA A 195 10.42 -17.43 -14.16
CA ALA A 195 10.87 -17.85 -12.83
C ALA A 195 12.02 -16.98 -12.31
N GLU A 196 12.88 -16.49 -13.21
CA GLU A 196 13.98 -15.56 -12.89
C GLU A 196 13.43 -14.21 -12.45
N GLU A 197 12.45 -13.64 -13.15
CA GLU A 197 11.75 -12.41 -12.75
C GLU A 197 11.04 -12.58 -11.41
N ARG A 198 10.32 -13.69 -11.16
CA ARG A 198 9.70 -13.96 -9.85
C ARG A 198 10.72 -13.99 -8.71
N THR A 199 11.84 -14.65 -8.95
CA THR A 199 12.94 -14.76 -7.97
C THR A 199 13.54 -13.39 -7.69
N ARG A 200 13.77 -12.60 -8.74
CA ARG A 200 14.26 -11.22 -8.64
C ARG A 200 13.28 -10.35 -7.84
N ASP A 201 12.00 -10.37 -8.17
CA ASP A 201 10.98 -9.57 -7.50
C ASP A 201 10.82 -9.96 -6.04
N ARG A 202 10.86 -11.26 -5.73
CA ARG A 202 10.88 -11.78 -4.36
C ARG A 202 12.07 -11.21 -3.58
N LYS A 203 13.26 -11.27 -4.16
CA LYS A 203 14.49 -10.75 -3.53
C LYS A 203 14.44 -9.23 -3.33
N ILE A 204 13.95 -8.46 -4.30
CA ILE A 204 13.76 -7.01 -4.16
C ILE A 204 12.82 -6.71 -3.00
N ARG A 205 11.69 -7.42 -2.91
CA ARG A 205 10.71 -7.24 -1.83
C ARG A 205 11.30 -7.54 -0.46
N GLU A 206 11.97 -8.69 -0.31
CA GLU A 206 12.61 -9.08 0.96
C GLU A 206 13.63 -8.04 1.42
N LEU A 207 14.44 -7.51 0.48
CA LEU A 207 15.40 -6.45 0.74
C LEU A 207 14.73 -5.16 1.24
N LEU A 208 13.70 -4.71 0.51
CA LEU A 208 12.98 -3.48 0.84
C LEU A 208 12.15 -3.59 2.12
N GLU A 209 11.52 -4.75 2.38
CA GLU A 209 10.72 -5.01 3.58
C GLU A 209 11.60 -5.04 4.82
N THR A 210 12.74 -5.71 4.77
CA THR A 210 13.72 -5.72 5.88
C THR A 210 14.19 -4.31 6.24
N ALA A 211 14.51 -3.48 5.24
CA ALA A 211 14.90 -2.08 5.45
C ALA A 211 13.76 -1.23 6.02
N THR A 212 12.54 -1.40 5.50
CA THR A 212 11.33 -0.74 6.01
C THR A 212 11.06 -1.09 7.46
N THR A 213 11.04 -2.38 7.82
CA THR A 213 10.77 -2.82 9.19
C THR A 213 11.81 -2.28 10.17
N ALA A 214 13.09 -2.28 9.80
CA ALA A 214 14.16 -1.70 10.62
C ALA A 214 13.98 -0.20 10.84
N ARG A 215 13.66 0.57 9.79
CA ARG A 215 13.37 2.00 9.91
C ARG A 215 12.14 2.28 10.76
N GLU A 216 11.03 1.57 10.54
CA GLU A 216 9.83 1.76 11.35
C GLU A 216 10.08 1.46 12.83
N ALA A 217 10.89 0.44 13.14
CA ALA A 217 11.31 0.17 14.51
C ALA A 217 12.05 1.38 15.10
N ALA A 218 12.99 1.97 14.37
CA ALA A 218 13.67 3.20 14.79
C ALA A 218 12.69 4.37 14.97
N TRP A 219 11.78 4.59 14.03
CA TRP A 219 10.78 5.67 14.09
C TRP A 219 9.83 5.55 15.28
N ARG A 220 9.42 4.33 15.64
CA ARG A 220 8.57 4.09 16.83
C ARG A 220 9.27 4.47 18.14
N THR A 221 10.61 4.50 18.19
CA THR A 221 11.34 5.00 19.37
C THR A 221 11.29 6.52 19.51
N LEU A 222 11.00 7.24 18.42
CA LEU A 222 11.01 8.70 18.38
C LEU A 222 9.63 9.32 18.66
N GLY A 223 8.56 8.52 18.64
CA GLY A 223 7.19 8.94 18.88
C GLY A 223 6.16 7.99 18.25
N SER A 224 4.91 8.43 18.13
CA SER A 224 3.83 7.63 17.53
C SER A 224 3.80 7.79 16.01
N LEU A 225 3.97 6.71 15.26
CA LEU A 225 3.79 6.71 13.81
C LEU A 225 2.33 7.02 13.45
N ASP A 226 2.13 8.04 12.63
CA ASP A 226 0.80 8.45 12.15
C ASP A 226 0.41 7.62 10.92
N LYS A 227 -0.44 6.61 11.14
CA LYS A 227 -0.94 5.71 10.10
C LYS A 227 -2.08 6.32 9.26
N GLU A 228 -2.67 7.43 9.67
CA GLU A 228 -3.77 8.09 8.95
C GLU A 228 -3.27 8.98 7.81
N VAL A 229 -2.00 9.39 7.87
CA VAL A 229 -1.37 10.18 6.81
C VAL A 229 -0.96 9.25 5.67
N PHE A 230 -1.82 9.17 4.65
CA PHE A 230 -1.47 8.52 3.40
C PHE A 230 -0.51 9.40 2.59
N MET A 231 0.72 8.93 2.43
CA MET A 231 1.72 9.56 1.58
C MET A 231 1.79 8.79 0.26
N PRO A 232 1.57 9.45 -0.89
CA PRO A 232 1.64 8.76 -2.18
C PRO A 232 3.06 8.23 -2.39
N ILE A 233 3.20 6.97 -2.79
CA ILE A 233 4.50 6.43 -3.19
C ILE A 233 4.85 7.05 -4.55
N ALA A 234 5.86 7.90 -4.59
CA ALA A 234 6.40 8.39 -5.85
C ALA A 234 7.52 7.44 -6.32
N MET A 235 7.41 6.94 -7.54
CA MET A 235 8.49 6.18 -8.15
C MET A 235 9.58 7.16 -8.58
N SER A 236 10.80 6.97 -8.07
CA SER A 236 11.91 7.88 -8.33
C SER A 236 13.19 7.10 -8.61
N GLY A 237 13.74 7.23 -9.82
CA GLY A 237 15.00 6.60 -10.20
C GLY A 237 16.24 7.15 -9.47
N SER A 238 16.12 8.27 -8.73
CA SER A 238 17.23 8.85 -7.97
C SER A 238 17.38 8.25 -6.56
N TRP A 239 16.35 7.57 -6.05
CA TRP A 239 16.39 6.92 -4.74
C TRP A 239 16.78 5.44 -4.87
N PRO A 240 17.57 4.86 -3.93
CA PRO A 240 18.11 3.51 -4.07
C PRO A 240 17.05 2.41 -4.27
N GLY A 241 15.89 2.55 -3.61
CA GLY A 241 14.78 1.61 -3.71
C GLY A 241 13.79 1.89 -4.84
N HIS A 242 14.10 2.84 -5.71
CA HIS A 242 13.21 3.41 -6.73
C HIS A 242 11.86 3.95 -6.21
N ARG A 243 11.78 4.23 -4.90
CA ARG A 243 10.59 4.70 -4.23
C ARG A 243 10.94 5.85 -3.30
N GLN A 244 10.15 6.90 -3.37
CA GLN A 244 10.23 8.05 -2.49
C GLN A 244 9.07 7.98 -1.51
N LEU A 245 9.42 7.87 -0.24
CA LEU A 245 8.50 7.67 0.87
C LEU A 245 8.87 8.58 2.03
N TRP A 246 7.88 8.87 2.86
CA TRP A 246 8.05 9.65 4.07
C TRP A 246 7.28 8.99 5.20
N SER A 247 7.73 9.20 6.43
CA SER A 247 6.96 8.84 7.63
C SER A 247 6.70 10.07 8.48
N VAL A 248 5.53 10.06 9.11
CA VAL A 248 5.11 11.09 10.05
C VAL A 248 5.12 10.50 11.45
N ILE A 249 5.83 11.16 12.36
CA ILE A 249 5.96 10.78 13.75
C ILE A 249 5.36 11.90 14.61
N ARG A 250 4.30 11.60 15.35
CA ARG A 250 3.71 12.50 16.34
C ARG A 250 4.56 12.47 17.61
N ARG A 251 4.98 13.66 18.04
CA ARG A 251 5.93 13.90 19.12
C ARG A 251 5.22 14.56 20.30
N GLU A 252 5.90 14.59 21.44
CA GLU A 252 5.40 15.29 22.63
C GLU A 252 5.15 16.79 22.36
N ALA A 253 4.35 17.41 23.22
CA ALA A 253 4.01 18.85 23.14
C ALA A 253 3.39 19.28 21.79
N GLY A 254 2.76 18.36 21.06
CA GLY A 254 2.07 18.65 19.79
C GLY A 254 3.01 18.87 18.60
N ARG A 255 4.28 18.46 18.71
CA ARG A 255 5.26 18.55 17.62
C ARG A 255 5.02 17.45 16.57
N THR A 256 5.46 17.71 15.34
CA THR A 256 5.42 16.73 14.25
C THR A 256 6.82 16.57 13.68
N LEU A 257 7.32 15.34 13.66
CA LEU A 257 8.58 14.97 13.01
C LEU A 257 8.28 14.27 11.68
N LEU A 258 8.81 14.80 10.60
CA LEU A 258 8.78 14.18 9.28
C LEU A 258 10.16 13.60 8.99
N VAL A 259 10.18 12.38 8.49
CA VAL A 259 11.40 11.70 8.09
C VAL A 259 11.28 11.14 6.68
N THR A 260 12.38 11.15 5.93
CA THR A 260 12.45 10.34 4.71
C THR A 260 12.42 8.86 5.08
N HIS A 261 11.86 8.04 4.19
CA HIS A 261 11.68 6.60 4.41
C HIS A 261 12.13 5.83 3.17
N GLY A 262 13.33 6.09 2.67
CA GLY A 262 13.78 5.47 1.42
C GLY A 262 15.20 5.79 1.01
N LEU A 263 15.83 6.85 1.54
CA LEU A 263 17.21 7.21 1.18
C LEU A 263 18.19 6.13 1.63
N SER A 264 17.86 5.37 2.68
CA SER A 264 18.64 4.23 3.12
C SER A 264 18.16 2.87 2.59
N ASP A 265 17.27 2.83 1.60
CA ASP A 265 16.89 1.55 0.96
C ASP A 265 18.10 0.89 0.29
N PRO A 266 18.16 -0.45 0.22
CA PRO A 266 19.16 -1.11 -0.61
C PRO A 266 18.99 -0.76 -2.09
N PHE A 267 20.10 -0.70 -2.84
CA PHE A 267 20.06 -0.52 -4.30
C PHE A 267 19.45 -1.76 -4.97
N ILE A 268 18.22 -1.64 -5.49
CA ILE A 268 17.46 -2.78 -6.02
C ILE A 268 18.02 -3.31 -7.35
N GLU A 269 18.86 -2.54 -8.03
CA GLU A 269 19.57 -2.96 -9.25
C GLU A 269 20.65 -4.00 -8.94
N ARG A 270 21.24 -3.93 -7.74
CA ARG A 270 22.34 -4.80 -7.32
C ARG A 270 21.83 -6.09 -6.68
N LEU A 271 20.61 -6.08 -6.15
CA LEU A 271 20.03 -7.21 -5.41
C LEU A 271 20.94 -7.66 -4.26
N GLU A 272 21.59 -6.73 -3.57
CA GLU A 272 22.49 -6.97 -2.46
C GLU A 272 22.07 -6.14 -1.25
N SER A 273 22.29 -6.69 -0.05
CA SER A 273 22.11 -5.96 1.20
C SER A 273 22.99 -4.71 1.22
N SER A 274 22.39 -3.55 1.43
CA SER A 274 23.11 -2.28 1.56
C SER A 274 22.23 -1.27 2.28
N VAL A 275 22.87 -0.26 2.87
CA VAL A 275 22.19 0.89 3.50
C VAL A 275 21.86 2.00 2.48
N GLY A 276 21.86 1.72 1.18
CA GLY A 276 21.64 2.73 0.14
C GLY A 276 22.63 3.89 0.24
N PHE A 277 22.09 5.09 0.41
CA PHE A 277 22.89 6.29 0.65
C PHE A 277 23.47 6.40 2.07
N GLY A 278 23.06 5.53 2.99
CA GLY A 278 23.55 5.46 4.36
C GLY A 278 23.00 6.56 5.27
N LEU A 279 21.91 7.22 4.87
CA LEU A 279 21.30 8.30 5.64
C LEU A 279 19.77 8.34 5.49
N GLU A 280 19.11 8.97 6.45
CA GLU A 280 17.75 9.50 6.35
C GLU A 280 17.73 10.96 6.85
N LEU A 281 16.78 11.76 6.37
CA LEU A 281 16.60 13.16 6.73
C LEU A 281 15.44 13.33 7.72
N ALA A 282 15.56 14.27 8.66
CA ALA A 282 14.59 14.52 9.72
C ALA A 282 14.25 16.01 9.88
N LEU A 283 13.00 16.39 9.67
CA LEU A 283 12.48 17.76 9.87
C LEU A 283 11.41 17.75 10.97
N GLU A 284 11.68 18.41 12.11
CA GLU A 284 10.69 18.56 13.19
C GLU A 284 10.10 19.98 13.21
N VAL A 285 8.79 20.09 13.41
CA VAL A 285 8.05 21.35 13.49
C VAL A 285 7.17 21.43 14.74
N ASP A 286 6.87 22.65 15.17
CA ASP A 286 6.19 22.96 16.44
C ASP A 286 4.65 22.96 16.37
N ALA A 287 4.08 22.43 15.29
CA ALA A 287 2.65 22.39 15.09
C ALA A 287 2.15 20.98 14.76
N ALA A 288 0.94 20.68 15.24
CA ALA A 288 0.12 19.62 14.67
C ALA A 288 -0.29 20.05 13.26
N VAL A 289 0.46 19.60 12.26
CA VAL A 289 0.12 19.86 10.86
C VAL A 289 -1.12 19.01 10.53
N LYS A 290 -2.25 19.67 10.28
CA LYS A 290 -3.56 19.02 10.02
C LYS A 290 -3.59 18.25 8.70
N ASP A 291 -2.99 18.81 7.64
CA ASP A 291 -2.81 18.15 6.34
C ASP A 291 -1.32 18.20 5.98
N ILE A 292 -0.59 17.14 6.34
CA ILE A 292 0.85 17.05 6.12
C ILE A 292 1.18 16.94 4.63
N SER A 293 0.33 16.25 3.87
CA SER A 293 0.52 16.02 2.43
C SER A 293 0.58 17.33 1.61
N LYS A 294 -0.03 18.41 2.13
CA LYS A 294 -0.02 19.75 1.52
C LYS A 294 0.73 20.78 2.36
N GLY A 295 1.38 20.33 3.43
CA GLY A 295 2.08 21.19 4.36
C GLY A 295 3.45 21.59 3.83
N TRP A 296 3.88 22.81 4.19
CA TRP A 296 5.24 23.25 3.90
C TRP A 296 6.37 22.34 4.44
N PRO A 297 6.22 21.62 5.59
CA PRO A 297 7.31 20.80 6.09
C PRO A 297 7.64 19.66 5.13
N LEU A 298 6.61 18.99 4.60
CA LEU A 298 6.80 17.96 3.60
C LEU A 298 7.42 18.53 2.33
N LEU A 299 6.89 19.64 1.81
CA LEU A 299 7.40 20.27 0.60
C LEU A 299 8.88 20.70 0.72
N LEU A 300 9.28 21.17 1.90
CA LEU A 300 10.68 21.52 2.16
C LEU A 300 11.55 20.26 2.22
N LEU A 301 11.13 19.26 3.00
CA LEU A 301 11.87 18.01 3.17
C LEU A 301 12.04 17.27 1.84
N ASP A 302 10.99 17.24 1.02
CA ASP A 302 10.95 16.70 -0.35
C ASP A 302 12.06 17.30 -1.20
N ARG A 303 12.10 18.63 -1.32
CA ARG A 303 13.14 19.33 -2.10
C ARG A 303 14.55 19.10 -1.59
N VAL A 304 14.75 19.06 -0.27
CA VAL A 304 16.07 18.77 0.30
C VAL A 304 16.46 17.33 -0.01
N ALA A 305 15.52 16.39 0.06
CA ALA A 305 15.77 14.99 -0.25
C ALA A 305 16.08 14.76 -1.73
N ASP A 306 15.43 15.49 -2.64
CA ASP A 306 15.75 15.47 -4.07
C ASP A 306 17.21 15.89 -4.33
N GLU A 307 17.64 17.01 -3.74
CA GLU A 307 19.03 17.48 -3.87
C GLU A 307 20.04 16.46 -3.34
N VAL A 308 19.73 15.81 -2.21
CA VAL A 308 20.57 14.76 -1.61
C VAL A 308 20.59 13.47 -2.46
N ALA A 309 19.48 13.13 -3.10
CA ALA A 309 19.38 11.94 -3.94
C ALA A 309 20.11 12.15 -5.28
N GLU A 310 19.89 13.29 -5.93
CA GLU A 310 20.39 13.57 -7.29
C GLU A 310 21.86 13.98 -7.32
N HIS A 311 22.38 14.62 -6.26
CA HIS A 311 23.74 15.18 -6.27
C HIS A 311 24.65 14.49 -5.24
N GLU A 312 25.60 13.69 -5.72
CA GLU A 312 26.55 12.97 -4.85
C GLU A 312 27.35 13.90 -3.94
N GLN A 313 27.85 15.03 -4.46
CA GLN A 313 28.62 15.98 -3.67
C GLN A 313 27.81 16.54 -2.49
N VAL A 314 26.52 16.82 -2.71
CA VAL A 314 25.59 17.28 -1.68
C VAL A 314 25.41 16.21 -0.61
N ARG A 315 25.18 14.97 -1.03
CA ARG A 315 25.02 13.81 -0.15
C ARG A 315 26.24 13.55 0.72
N GLU A 316 27.44 13.54 0.14
CA GLU A 316 28.68 13.34 0.89
C GLU A 316 28.94 14.49 1.87
N SER A 317 28.62 15.73 1.48
CA SER A 317 28.75 16.89 2.36
C SER A 317 27.79 16.82 3.54
N ALA A 318 26.54 16.42 3.32
CA ALA A 318 25.56 16.19 4.40
C ALA A 318 26.00 15.06 5.35
N LYS A 319 26.63 14.00 4.84
CA LYS A 319 27.19 12.92 5.67
C LYS A 319 28.42 13.35 6.45
N ALA A 320 29.22 14.29 5.95
CA ALA A 320 30.44 14.74 6.62
C ALA A 320 30.16 15.52 7.92
N GLY A 321 29.06 16.27 8.02
CA GLY A 321 28.75 17.07 9.21
C GLY A 321 27.74 18.17 8.96
N LEU A 322 27.99 19.35 9.53
CA LEU A 322 27.18 20.54 9.26
C LEU A 322 27.31 20.94 7.79
N PHE A 323 26.17 21.14 7.14
CA PHE A 323 26.11 21.52 5.73
C PHE A 323 24.90 22.42 5.49
N SER A 324 25.07 23.49 4.73
CA SER A 324 23.96 24.37 4.37
C SER A 324 23.70 24.33 2.87
N MET A 325 22.42 24.41 2.50
CA MET A 325 21.99 24.50 1.12
C MET A 325 20.75 25.37 1.00
N GLU A 326 20.43 25.75 -0.23
CA GLU A 326 19.21 26.46 -0.58
C GLU A 326 18.39 25.65 -1.56
N VAL A 327 17.07 25.62 -1.38
CA VAL A 327 16.12 25.02 -2.32
C VAL A 327 15.15 26.08 -2.85
N SER A 328 14.31 25.73 -3.83
CA SER A 328 13.25 26.63 -4.29
C SER A 328 12.33 27.01 -3.14
N GLY A 329 11.95 28.30 -3.05
CA GLY A 329 10.98 28.83 -2.09
C GLY A 329 9.52 28.76 -2.55
N LYS A 330 9.25 28.29 -3.78
CA LYS A 330 7.90 28.28 -4.37
C LYS A 330 6.93 27.46 -3.49
N GLY A 331 5.85 28.08 -3.01
CA GLY A 331 4.85 27.41 -2.16
C GLY A 331 5.27 27.23 -0.69
N LEU A 332 6.46 27.68 -0.30
CA LEU A 332 6.89 27.70 1.10
C LEU A 332 6.45 29.00 1.80
N PRO A 333 6.38 29.02 3.15
CA PRO A 333 5.93 30.18 3.90
C PRO A 333 6.81 31.39 3.65
N LYS A 334 6.19 32.55 3.37
CA LYS A 334 6.90 33.80 3.08
C LYS A 334 7.92 34.22 4.15
N SER A 335 7.73 33.79 5.40
CA SER A 335 8.67 34.07 6.50
C SER A 335 10.02 33.35 6.35
N LEU A 336 10.09 32.28 5.56
CA LEU A 336 11.32 31.53 5.28
C LEU A 336 11.94 31.91 3.93
N VAL A 337 11.17 32.54 3.05
CA VAL A 337 11.55 32.78 1.65
C VAL A 337 12.36 34.07 1.53
N THR A 338 13.52 34.01 0.89
CA THR A 338 14.38 35.16 0.59
C THR A 338 13.80 36.03 -0.53
N GLU A 339 14.40 37.20 -0.78
CA GLU A 339 13.99 38.07 -1.90
C GLU A 339 14.19 37.40 -3.27
N GLU A 340 15.18 36.52 -3.38
CA GLU A 340 15.48 35.71 -4.56
C GLU A 340 14.53 34.50 -4.71
N GLY A 341 13.57 34.33 -3.79
CA GLY A 341 12.62 33.24 -3.82
C GLY A 341 13.20 31.89 -3.41
N ARG A 342 14.24 31.89 -2.56
CA ARG A 342 14.90 30.67 -2.04
C ARG A 342 14.56 30.42 -0.58
N VAL A 343 14.76 29.19 -0.12
CA VAL A 343 14.70 28.83 1.31
C VAL A 343 15.98 28.09 1.64
N ALA A 344 16.65 28.53 2.71
CA ALA A 344 17.87 27.90 3.20
C ALA A 344 17.59 26.90 4.32
N VAL A 345 18.37 25.83 4.35
CA VAL A 345 18.39 24.86 5.44
C VAL A 345 19.81 24.64 5.94
N LEU A 346 19.93 24.34 7.23
CA LEU A 346 21.13 23.81 7.85
C LEU A 346 20.89 22.34 8.18
N LEU A 347 21.76 21.48 7.67
CA LEU A 347 21.74 20.04 7.86
C LEU A 347 22.71 19.62 8.95
N GLY A 348 22.34 18.59 9.70
CA GLY A 348 23.25 17.94 10.65
C GLY A 348 23.47 18.68 11.96
N VAL A 349 22.55 19.57 12.37
CA VAL A 349 22.57 20.17 13.71
C VAL A 349 22.33 19.06 14.75
N GLU A 350 23.26 18.90 15.68
CA GLU A 350 23.15 17.89 16.74
C GLU A 350 21.89 18.11 17.58
N SER A 351 21.12 17.03 17.77
CA SER A 351 19.88 17.06 18.54
C SER A 351 20.06 16.31 19.86
N ARG A 352 19.49 16.86 20.93
CA ARG A 352 19.39 16.15 22.22
C ARG A 352 18.26 15.13 22.27
N THR A 353 17.36 15.17 21.29
CA THR A 353 16.10 14.40 21.29
C THR A 353 15.94 13.46 20.09
N LEU A 354 16.89 13.51 19.14
CA LEU A 354 16.98 12.61 18.00
C LEU A 354 18.37 11.96 18.01
N PRO A 355 18.48 10.65 17.73
CA PRO A 355 19.77 9.99 17.62
C PRO A 355 20.50 10.47 16.37
N GLY A 356 21.84 10.44 16.38
CA GLY A 356 22.64 10.73 15.17
C GLY A 356 22.70 9.56 14.19
N HIS A 357 22.46 8.34 14.66
CA HIS A 357 22.48 7.10 13.87
C HIS A 357 21.46 6.10 14.41
N PHE A 358 21.05 5.16 13.58
CA PHE A 358 20.30 3.97 14.01
C PHE A 358 20.77 2.74 13.22
N SER A 359 20.67 1.58 13.86
CA SER A 359 21.10 0.31 13.28
C SER A 359 20.00 -0.31 12.42
N THR A 360 20.42 -0.90 11.29
CA THR A 360 19.59 -1.78 10.47
C THR A 360 20.30 -3.13 10.28
N PRO A 361 19.59 -4.19 9.84
CA PRO A 361 20.23 -5.44 9.44
C PRO A 361 21.29 -5.28 8.33
N TYR A 362 21.31 -4.16 7.61
CA TYR A 362 22.26 -3.89 6.52
C TYR A 362 23.42 -2.98 6.92
N GLY A 363 23.40 -2.42 8.13
CA GLY A 363 24.42 -1.51 8.64
C GLY A 363 23.83 -0.29 9.35
N GLU A 364 24.73 0.61 9.75
CA GLU A 364 24.38 1.89 10.38
C GLU A 364 23.84 2.89 9.35
N VAL A 365 22.77 3.59 9.73
CA VAL A 365 22.18 4.68 8.95
C VAL A 365 22.29 5.97 9.75
N LYS A 366 22.83 7.03 9.13
CA LYS A 366 22.94 8.36 9.75
C LYS A 366 21.60 9.08 9.69
N LEU A 367 21.12 9.61 10.82
CA LEU A 367 19.95 10.47 10.84
C LEU A 367 20.40 11.94 10.81
N ILE A 368 20.08 12.63 9.72
CA ILE A 368 20.51 14.01 9.48
C ILE A 368 19.34 14.95 9.71
N THR A 369 19.46 15.85 10.67
CA THR A 369 18.44 16.87 10.95
C THR A 369 18.40 17.92 9.84
N VAL A 370 17.22 18.43 9.54
CA VAL A 370 16.96 19.51 8.58
C VAL A 370 16.37 20.68 9.37
N LYS A 371 17.11 21.79 9.46
CA LYS A 371 16.70 23.01 10.15
C LYS A 371 16.45 24.12 9.14
N ALA A 372 15.20 24.60 9.04
CA ALA A 372 14.88 25.76 8.20
C ALA A 372 15.45 27.06 8.80
N LEU A 373 16.13 27.83 7.96
CA LEU A 373 16.74 29.11 8.33
C LEU A 373 15.82 30.27 7.97
N LEU A 374 15.83 31.31 8.80
CA LEU A 374 15.25 32.60 8.43
C LEU A 374 16.18 33.33 7.45
N PRO A 375 15.66 34.22 6.59
CA PRO A 375 16.51 34.98 5.66
C PRO A 375 17.68 35.72 6.32
N SER A 376 17.50 36.25 7.53
CA SER A 376 18.57 36.91 8.30
C SER A 376 19.67 35.95 8.77
N GLU A 377 19.33 34.68 9.00
CA GLU A 377 20.31 33.66 9.40
C GLU A 377 21.07 33.13 8.19
N LEU A 378 20.42 33.03 7.03
CA LEU A 378 21.11 32.81 5.77
C LEU A 378 22.10 33.95 5.48
N ALA A 379 21.69 35.21 5.65
CA ALA A 379 22.58 36.35 5.46
C ALA A 379 23.84 36.25 6.34
N TYR A 380 23.65 35.91 7.63
CA TYR A 380 24.76 35.66 8.55
C TYR A 380 25.66 34.50 8.09
N LEU A 381 25.07 33.40 7.62
CA LEU A 381 25.79 32.25 7.10
C LEU A 381 26.63 32.62 5.87
N LEU A 382 26.08 33.37 4.93
CA LEU A 382 26.79 33.78 3.71
C LEU A 382 27.95 34.73 4.02
N GLU A 383 27.82 35.58 5.04
CA GLU A 383 28.89 36.47 5.49
C GLU A 383 30.06 35.71 6.16
N HIS A 384 29.76 34.61 6.87
CA HIS A 384 30.74 33.92 7.75
C HIS A 384 31.14 32.50 7.29
N GLY A 385 30.55 31.97 6.22
CA GLY A 385 30.87 30.65 5.66
C GLY A 385 30.74 29.51 6.68
N ALA A 386 31.76 28.65 6.76
CA ALA A 386 31.78 27.48 7.65
C ALA A 386 31.73 27.85 9.14
N ASP A 387 32.39 28.95 9.55
CA ASP A 387 32.30 29.46 10.92
C ASP A 387 30.87 29.92 11.22
N GLY A 388 30.17 30.46 10.21
CA GLY A 388 28.76 30.78 10.25
C GLY A 388 27.87 29.58 10.56
N GLN A 389 28.09 28.45 9.86
CA GLN A 389 27.37 27.20 10.11
C GLN A 389 27.54 26.71 11.55
N ALA A 390 28.79 26.63 12.03
CA ALA A 390 29.09 26.17 13.39
C ALA A 390 28.50 27.10 14.46
N GLN A 391 28.59 28.42 14.24
CA GLN A 391 28.06 29.41 15.16
C GLN A 391 26.53 29.39 15.22
N LEU A 392 25.84 29.25 14.07
CA LEU A 392 24.39 29.10 14.05
C LEU A 392 23.94 27.82 14.73
N ALA A 393 24.58 26.68 14.43
CA ALA A 393 24.29 25.41 15.09
C ALA A 393 24.41 25.53 16.62
N ARG A 394 25.50 26.14 17.11
CA ARG A 394 25.69 26.40 18.54
C ARG A 394 24.59 27.26 19.14
N ARG A 395 24.20 28.35 18.47
CA ARG A 395 23.14 29.24 18.98
C ARG A 395 21.77 28.58 18.97
N PHE A 396 21.48 27.71 17.99
CA PHE A 396 20.27 26.88 18.01
C PHE A 396 20.23 25.97 19.23
N VAL A 397 21.36 25.33 19.56
CA VAL A 397 21.50 24.50 20.77
C VAL A 397 21.32 25.32 22.06
N GLU A 398 21.91 26.50 22.14
CA GLU A 398 21.77 27.39 23.30
C GLU A 398 20.32 27.89 23.47
N SER A 399 19.59 28.09 22.37
CA SER A 399 18.18 28.50 22.38
C SER A 399 17.18 27.36 22.67
N GLY A 400 17.64 26.10 22.72
CA GLY A 400 16.77 24.93 22.86
C GLY A 400 15.92 24.64 21.61
N GLU A 401 16.35 25.14 20.46
CA GLU A 401 15.71 24.92 19.15
C GLU A 401 16.68 24.23 18.19
N GLU A 402 17.35 23.15 18.61
CA GLU A 402 18.44 22.52 17.83
C GLU A 402 18.05 22.27 16.36
N HIS A 403 17.09 21.35 16.15
CA HIS A 403 16.57 20.95 14.84
C HIS A 403 15.13 21.41 14.61
N LEU A 404 14.46 21.94 15.64
CA LEU A 404 13.05 22.34 15.59
C LEU A 404 12.85 23.56 14.68
N SER A 405 12.13 23.41 13.58
CA SER A 405 11.85 24.49 12.63
C SER A 405 10.55 25.20 12.97
N ARG A 406 10.64 26.49 13.34
CA ARG A 406 9.49 27.37 13.62
C ARG A 406 9.39 28.50 12.62
N LEU A 407 8.16 28.81 12.17
CA LEU A 407 7.90 29.95 11.30
C LEU A 407 7.95 31.30 12.04
N ARG A 408 7.65 31.29 13.34
CA ARG A 408 7.59 32.49 14.19
C ARG A 408 8.56 32.32 15.36
N ARG A 409 9.79 32.79 15.17
CA ARG A 409 10.84 32.83 16.19
C ARG A 409 11.72 34.05 15.98
N LYS A 410 12.48 34.43 17.01
CA LYS A 410 13.55 35.41 16.84
C LYS A 410 14.72 34.73 16.10
N PRO A 411 15.37 35.41 15.13
CA PRO A 411 16.62 34.91 14.58
C PRO A 411 17.66 34.66 15.68
N VAL A 412 18.49 33.63 15.51
CA VAL A 412 19.63 33.39 16.41
C VAL A 412 20.91 34.07 15.92
N ALA A 413 20.91 34.58 14.67
CA ALA A 413 22.01 35.34 14.06
C ALA A 413 22.19 36.74 14.65
#